data_AF-A0A382SBY4-F1
#
_entry.id   AF-A0A382SBY4-F1
#
_cell.length_a   1.000
_cell.length_b   1.000
_cell.length_c   1.000
_cell.angle_alpha   90.00
_cell.angle_beta   90.00
_cell.angle_gamma   90.00
#
_symmetry.space_group_name_H-M   'P 1'
#
loop_
_entity.id
_entity.type
_entity.pdbx_description
1 polymer ?
#
loop_
_entity_poly.entity_id
_entity_poly.type
_entity_poly.pdbx_seq_one_letter_code
_entity_poly.pdbx_strand_id
1 'polypeptide(L)' 'MEHYAIGVSTLDVTPPVGIFLAGYAGRNEPSDGVYHPLRAVCVALEDGGEPSLLISIEWLGFYDRTVEARERITA' A
#
# COMPACT_ATOMS: atom_id res chain seq x y z
N MET A 1 18.01 -25.77 12.08
CA MET A 1 17.84 -24.33 11.78
C MET A 1 16.44 -24.21 11.25
N GLU A 2 15.60 -23.40 11.90
CA GLU A 2 14.36 -22.96 11.27
C GLU A 2 14.76 -22.04 10.11
N HIS A 3 14.18 -22.29 8.94
CA HIS A 3 14.46 -21.54 7.73
C HIS A 3 13.26 -20.65 7.46
N TYR A 4 13.50 -19.35 7.30
CA TYR A 4 12.47 -18.42 6.87
C TYR A 4 12.32 -18.49 5.35
N ALA A 5 11.11 -18.73 4.87
CA ALA A 5 10.74 -18.46 3.49
C ALA A 5 10.22 -17.03 3.38
N ILE A 6 10.86 -16.23 2.52
CA ILE A 6 10.55 -14.81 2.34
C ILE A 6 10.18 -14.55 0.89
N GLY A 7 8.98 -13.99 0.68
CA GLY A 7 8.52 -13.49 -0.61
C GLY A 7 8.44 -11.96 -0.58
N VAL A 8 8.87 -11.29 -1.65
CA VAL A 8 8.74 -9.84 -1.79
C VAL A 8 8.08 -9.52 -3.11
N SER A 9 7.06 -8.66 -3.07
CA SER A 9 6.40 -8.12 -4.27
C SER A 9 6.28 -6.61 -4.16
N THR A 10 6.37 -5.92 -5.30
CA THR A 10 6.19 -4.47 -5.40
C THR A 10 5.22 -4.18 -6.54
N LEU A 11 4.23 -3.33 -6.27
CA LEU A 11 3.23 -2.91 -7.24
C LEU A 11 3.24 -1.39 -7.37
N ASP A 12 3.02 -0.90 -8.60
CA ASP A 12 2.64 0.50 -8.83
C ASP A 12 1.20 0.70 -8.35
N VAL A 13 1.01 1.68 -7.46
CA VAL A 13 -0.29 2.05 -6.90
C VAL A 13 -0.59 3.53 -7.14
N THR A 14 0.04 4.15 -8.14
CA THR A 14 -0.17 5.54 -8.50
C THR A 14 -1.61 5.74 -8.95
N PRO A 15 -2.41 6.58 -8.24
CA PRO A 15 -3.74 6.93 -8.71
C PRO A 15 -3.66 7.70 -10.04
N PRO A 16 -4.72 7.68 -10.86
CA PRO A 16 -4.74 8.47 -12.09
C PRO A 16 -4.58 9.97 -11.81
N VAL A 17 -3.96 10.69 -12.74
CA VAL A 17 -3.90 12.16 -12.75
C VAL A 17 -5.31 12.74 -12.78
N GLY A 18 -5.52 13.88 -12.12
CA GLY A 18 -6.84 14.53 -12.01
C GLY A 18 -7.56 14.30 -10.69
N ILE A 19 -6.91 13.67 -9.70
CA ILE A 19 -7.47 13.46 -8.35
C ILE A 19 -6.95 14.49 -7.35
N PHE A 20 -7.75 14.82 -6.32
CA PHE A 20 -7.29 15.68 -5.24
C PHE A 20 -6.25 14.98 -4.36
N LEU A 21 -5.13 15.67 -4.10
CA LEU A 21 -4.06 15.14 -3.26
C LEU A 21 -4.43 15.21 -1.79
N ALA A 22 -4.19 14.13 -1.06
CA ALA A 22 -4.45 14.05 0.36
C ALA A 22 -3.36 14.75 1.21
N GLY A 23 -3.68 15.06 2.47
CA GLY A 23 -2.74 15.46 3.52
C GLY A 23 -2.53 16.95 3.73
N TYR A 24 -2.71 17.79 2.70
CA TYR A 24 -2.59 19.24 2.85
C TYR A 24 -3.86 19.95 2.40
N ALA A 25 -4.63 20.46 3.37
CA ALA A 25 -5.96 21.04 3.13
C ALA A 25 -5.97 22.27 2.21
N GLY A 26 -4.82 22.93 2.01
CA GLY A 26 -4.70 24.07 1.09
C GLY A 26 -4.55 23.69 -0.39
N ARG A 27 -4.48 22.40 -0.73
CA ARG A 27 -4.45 21.95 -2.13
C ARG A 27 -5.85 21.94 -2.71
N ASN A 28 -6.15 22.98 -3.47
CA ASN A 28 -7.49 23.21 -4.05
C ASN A 28 -7.57 22.84 -5.53
N GLU A 29 -6.51 22.27 -6.09
CA GLU A 29 -6.44 21.82 -7.48
C GLU A 29 -6.16 20.30 -7.52
N PRO A 30 -6.73 19.58 -8.51
CA PRO A 30 -6.40 18.17 -8.71
C PRO A 30 -4.95 17.98 -9.15
N SER A 31 -4.42 16.77 -9.03
CA SER A 31 -3.10 16.43 -9.57
C SER A 31 -3.02 16.71 -11.07
N ASP A 32 -1.90 17.28 -11.51
CA ASP A 32 -1.60 17.65 -12.90
C ASP A 32 -0.62 16.69 -13.58
N GLY A 33 0.01 15.81 -12.80
CA GLY A 33 0.95 14.83 -13.31
C GLY A 33 1.45 13.85 -12.24
N VAL A 34 2.38 13.00 -12.66
CA VAL A 34 3.13 12.07 -11.80
C VAL A 34 4.60 12.42 -11.91
N TYR A 35 5.18 12.91 -10.82
CA TYR A 35 6.63 13.14 -10.75
C TYR A 35 7.39 11.83 -10.52
N HIS A 36 6.96 11.06 -9.52
CA HIS A 36 7.43 9.70 -9.25
C HIS A 36 6.24 8.77 -9.00
N PRO A 37 6.23 7.55 -9.54
CA PRO A 37 5.22 6.55 -9.24
C PRO A 37 5.21 6.20 -7.75
N LEU A 38 4.01 5.98 -7.21
CA LEU A 38 3.79 5.48 -5.87
C LEU A 38 3.77 3.95 -5.87
N ARG A 39 4.22 3.35 -4.78
CA ARG A 39 4.37 1.90 -4.66
C ARG A 39 3.66 1.33 -3.44
N ALA A 40 3.24 0.09 -3.58
CA ALA A 40 3.00 -0.81 -2.47
C ALA A 40 4.06 -1.90 -2.46
N VAL A 41 4.58 -2.23 -1.28
CA VAL A 41 5.54 -3.32 -1.07
C VAL A 41 4.91 -4.30 -0.10
N CYS A 42 4.85 -5.57 -0.50
CA CYS A 42 4.38 -6.66 0.34
C CYS A 42 5.54 -7.62 0.61
N VAL A 43 5.77 -7.93 1.87
CA VAL A 43 6.71 -8.95 2.32
C VAL A 43 5.91 -10.06 3.00
N ALA A 44 5.99 -11.27 2.45
CA ALA A 44 5.42 -12.47 3.04
C ALA A 44 6.53 -13.23 3.79
N LEU A 45 6.23 -13.64 5.01
CA LEU A 45 7.14 -14.39 5.87
C LEU A 45 6.47 -15.69 6.33
N GLU A 46 7.20 -16.78 6.22
CA GLU A 46 6.80 -18.11 6.69
C GLU A 46 8.00 -18.78 7.37
N ASP A 47 7.74 -19.47 8.49
CA ASP A 47 8.75 -20.15 9.31
C ASP A 47 8.23 -21.45 9.97
N GLY A 48 7.20 -22.07 9.40
CA GLY A 48 6.47 -23.21 9.95
C GLY A 48 5.28 -22.84 10.85
N GLY A 49 5.11 -21.54 11.18
CA GLY A 49 3.97 -20.99 11.92
C GLY A 49 2.85 -20.42 11.04
N GLU A 50 2.01 -19.55 11.63
CA GLU A 50 1.05 -18.77 10.86
C GLU A 50 1.79 -17.75 9.96
N PRO A 51 1.55 -17.76 8.63
CA PRO A 51 2.23 -16.85 7.73
C PRO A 51 1.87 -15.39 8.03
N SER A 52 2.86 -14.51 7.94
CA SER A 52 2.71 -13.09 8.22
C SER A 52 2.96 -12.24 6.99
N LEU A 53 2.17 -11.17 6.85
CA LEU A 53 2.33 -10.16 5.80
C LEU A 53 2.72 -8.82 6.41
N LEU A 54 3.80 -8.22 5.90
CA LEU A 54 4.14 -6.82 6.14
C LEU A 54 3.89 -6.04 4.85
N ILE A 55 2.99 -5.05 4.92
CA ILE A 55 2.60 -4.23 3.78
C ILE A 55 2.93 -2.77 4.06
N SER A 56 3.66 -2.16 3.14
CA SER A 56 3.85 -0.71 3.07
C SER A 56 3.16 -0.18 1.82
N ILE A 57 2.48 0.95 1.92
CA ILE A 57 1.84 1.62 0.79
C ILE A 57 2.12 3.11 0.88
N GLU A 58 2.53 3.73 -0.23
CA GLU A 58 2.85 5.16 -0.34
C GLU A 58 1.58 6.03 -0.49
N TRP A 59 0.44 5.55 0.02
CA TRP A 59 -0.79 6.34 0.17
C TRP A 59 -0.86 6.92 1.59
N LEU A 60 -1.51 8.08 1.74
CA LEU A 60 -1.66 8.70 3.07
C LEU A 60 -2.53 7.86 4.03
N GLY A 61 -3.51 7.15 3.48
CA GLY A 61 -4.36 6.25 4.26
C GLY A 61 -5.63 5.84 3.49
N PHE A 62 -6.35 4.88 4.07
CA PHE A 62 -7.64 4.41 3.56
C PHE A 62 -8.84 5.11 4.22
N TYR A 63 -8.59 5.97 5.22
CA TYR A 63 -9.62 6.68 5.98
C TYR A 63 -10.72 5.74 6.51
N ASP A 64 -11.98 6.03 6.19
CA ASP A 64 -13.17 5.25 6.55
C ASP A 64 -13.16 3.83 5.94
N ARG A 65 -12.33 3.58 4.92
CA ARG A 65 -12.19 2.28 4.25
C ARG A 65 -11.11 1.38 4.83
N THR A 66 -10.52 1.73 5.96
CA THR A 66 -9.42 0.94 6.56
C THR A 66 -9.82 -0.52 6.87
N VAL A 67 -11.05 -0.74 7.37
CA VAL A 67 -11.55 -2.10 7.66
C VAL A 67 -11.70 -2.91 6.37
N GLU A 68 -12.35 -2.34 5.37
CA GLU A 68 -12.54 -2.98 4.06
C GLU A 68 -11.20 -3.31 3.39
N ALA A 69 -10.22 -2.40 3.47
CA ALA A 69 -8.88 -2.62 2.93
C ALA A 69 -8.20 -3.81 3.62
N ARG A 70 -8.30 -3.90 4.96
CA ARG A 70 -7.77 -5.03 5.72
C ARG A 70 -8.42 -6.35 5.31
N GLU A 71 -9.75 -6.38 5.23
CA GLU A 71 -10.49 -7.60 4.86
C GLU A 71 -10.07 -8.10 3.47
N ARG A 72 -9.93 -7.20 2.48
CA ARG A 72 -9.49 -7.57 1.12
C ARG A 72 -8.04 -8.06 1.05
N ILE A 73 -7.17 -7.63 1.97
CA ILE A 73 -5.78 -8.07 2.05
C ILE A 73 -5.68 -9.47 2.67
N THR A 74 -6.57 -9.79 3.62
CA THR A 74 -6.55 -11.05 4.38
C THR A 74 -7.46 -12.14 3.81
N ALA A 75 -8.26 -11.83 2.79
CA ALA A 75 -9.14 -12.77 2.10
C ALA A 75 -8.39 -13.60 1.05
#